data_AF-A0A1X6NTE3-F1
#
_entry.id   AF-A0A1X6NTE3-F1
#
_cell.length_a   1.000
_cell.length_b   1.000
_cell.length_c   1.000
_cell.angle_alpha   90.00
_cell.angle_beta   90.00
_cell.angle_gamma   90.00
#
_symmetry.space_group_name_H-M   'P 1'
#
loop_
_entity.id
_entity.type
_entity.pdbx_description
1 polymer ?
#
loop_
_entity_poly.entity_id
_entity_poly.type
_entity_poly.pdbx_seq_one_letter_code
_entity_poly.pdbx_strand_id
1 'polypeptide(L)'
;MLMGDTCTRGCRFCSIKTSRAPPPLDAGEPAATAASVASWGLKYVVLTSVDRDDLPDGGAAHIAATVRALKAAQPDLLVEALVPDFGGSGGAEAVVEAGVDVLAHNVETVPRLQRAVRDRRANWDQSIEVLGRVKAASPGVLTKTSLMLGVGESVAEVRDALTRLRAADVDVVTLGQYLRPTPKHLKVEEWVPPSEFDAWVREAEAMGFAYAAGGPLVRSSYRAGELFLEHLIRGRRATAVAERGAPAVAAAA
;
A
#
# COMPACT_ATOMS: atom_id res chain seq x y z
N MET A 1 4.27 3.69 -12.11
CA MET A 1 2.83 3.35 -12.20
C MET A 1 2.71 2.35 -13.33
N LEU A 2 2.11 1.20 -13.05
CA LEU A 2 1.94 0.09 -13.99
C LEU A 2 0.55 0.13 -14.63
N MET A 3 0.41 -0.57 -15.75
CA MET A 3 -0.84 -0.76 -16.50
C MET A 3 -1.41 0.53 -17.09
N GLY A 4 -0.54 1.50 -17.37
CA GLY A 4 -0.87 2.77 -17.99
C GLY A 4 -1.38 3.85 -17.04
N ASP A 5 -2.06 4.85 -17.61
CA ASP A 5 -2.53 6.08 -16.92
C ASP A 5 -4.06 6.21 -16.87
N THR A 6 -4.77 5.13 -17.25
CA THR A 6 -6.22 5.12 -17.41
C THR A 6 -6.83 3.93 -16.66
N CYS A 7 -7.65 4.23 -15.66
CA CYS A 7 -8.24 3.31 -14.70
C CYS A 7 -9.67 2.90 -15.09
N THR A 8 -10.08 1.68 -14.75
CA THR A 8 -11.48 1.23 -14.88
C THR A 8 -12.40 1.79 -13.79
N ARG A 9 -11.82 2.43 -12.77
CA ARG A 9 -12.51 3.01 -11.61
C ARG A 9 -12.41 4.53 -11.57
N GLY A 10 -13.43 5.14 -10.98
CA GLY A 10 -13.61 6.60 -10.89
C GLY A 10 -13.68 7.09 -9.44
N CYS A 11 -12.62 6.89 -8.66
CA CYS A 11 -12.50 7.45 -7.32
C CYS A 11 -12.55 8.98 -7.36
N ARG A 12 -13.41 9.61 -6.54
CA ARG A 12 -13.71 11.05 -6.62
C ARG A 12 -12.56 11.94 -6.14
N PHE A 13 -11.56 11.37 -5.47
CA PHE A 13 -10.34 12.05 -5.04
C PHE A 13 -9.20 11.97 -6.07
N CYS A 14 -9.22 10.99 -6.97
CA CYS A 14 -8.08 10.57 -7.78
C CYS A 14 -8.03 11.29 -9.13
N SER A 15 -6.84 11.72 -9.55
CA SER A 15 -6.62 12.45 -10.81
C SER A 15 -6.31 11.57 -12.03
N ILE A 16 -6.27 10.25 -11.85
CA ILE A 16 -6.02 9.30 -12.94
C ILE A 16 -7.22 9.29 -13.90
N LYS A 17 -6.96 9.16 -15.20
CA LYS A 17 -8.02 9.13 -16.23
C LYS A 17 -8.91 7.91 -16.01
N THR A 18 -10.19 8.00 -16.35
CA THR A 18 -11.11 6.86 -16.22
C THR A 18 -11.63 6.44 -17.59
N SER A 19 -11.57 5.15 -17.90
CA SER A 19 -12.21 4.52 -19.07
C SER A 19 -12.70 3.12 -18.70
N ARG A 20 -13.87 2.72 -19.21
CA ARG A 20 -14.32 1.32 -19.09
C ARG A 20 -13.54 0.37 -19.98
N ALA A 21 -12.87 0.89 -21.01
CA ALA A 21 -12.04 0.16 -21.94
C ALA A 21 -10.70 0.89 -22.05
N PRO A 22 -9.79 0.75 -21.07
CA PRO A 22 -8.43 1.26 -21.18
C PRO A 22 -7.67 0.51 -22.29
N PRO A 23 -6.53 1.04 -22.76
CA PRO A 23 -5.66 0.31 -23.68
C PRO A 23 -5.24 -1.08 -23.15
N PRO A 24 -4.93 -2.04 -24.04
CA PRO A 24 -4.40 -3.33 -23.63
C PRO A 24 -3.10 -3.16 -22.84
N LEU A 25 -2.80 -4.12 -21.97
CA LEU A 25 -1.51 -4.16 -21.27
C LEU A 25 -0.36 -4.28 -22.27
N ASP A 26 0.71 -3.53 -22.03
CA ASP A 26 1.98 -3.74 -22.72
C ASP A 26 2.68 -4.96 -22.10
N ALA A 27 2.81 -6.05 -22.86
CA ALA A 27 3.48 -7.26 -22.39
C ALA A 27 4.98 -7.03 -22.05
N GLY A 28 5.59 -5.98 -22.60
CA GLY A 28 6.97 -5.58 -22.31
C GLY A 28 7.13 -4.71 -21.05
N GLU A 29 6.05 -4.17 -20.48
CA GLU A 29 6.09 -3.25 -19.32
C GLU A 29 6.88 -3.83 -18.12
N PRO A 30 6.73 -5.11 -17.72
CA PRO A 30 7.47 -5.66 -16.59
C PRO A 30 8.99 -5.62 -16.78
N ALA A 31 9.47 -6.04 -17.96
CA ALA A 31 10.89 -6.08 -18.27
C ALA A 31 11.47 -4.66 -18.46
N ALA A 32 10.74 -3.78 -19.14
CA ALA A 32 11.14 -2.39 -19.34
C ALA A 32 11.19 -1.60 -18.03
N THR A 33 10.24 -1.86 -17.11
CA THR A 33 10.23 -1.28 -15.77
C THR A 33 11.44 -1.73 -14.97
N ALA A 34 11.73 -3.03 -14.96
CA ALA A 34 12.89 -3.57 -14.24
C ALA A 34 14.22 -3.02 -14.76
N ALA A 35 14.39 -2.95 -16.08
CA ALA A 35 15.58 -2.35 -16.70
C ALA A 35 15.74 -0.87 -16.32
N SER A 36 14.64 -0.11 -16.32
CA SER A 36 14.64 1.30 -15.95
C SER A 36 15.03 1.50 -14.49
N VAL A 37 14.40 0.77 -13.56
CA VAL A 37 14.69 0.87 -12.12
C VAL A 37 16.12 0.46 -11.79
N ALA A 38 16.64 -0.61 -12.42
CA ALA A 38 18.02 -1.04 -12.23
C ALA A 38 19.03 0.05 -12.62
N SER A 39 18.73 0.84 -13.66
CA SER A 39 19.60 1.94 -14.10
C SER A 39 19.69 3.10 -13.09
N TRP A 40 18.75 3.21 -12.16
CA TRP A 40 18.67 4.31 -11.20
C TRP A 40 19.45 4.06 -9.91
N GLY A 41 19.87 2.82 -9.65
CA GLY A 41 20.62 2.46 -8.44
C GLY A 41 19.83 2.69 -7.14
N LEU A 42 18.50 2.57 -7.20
CA LEU A 42 17.63 2.73 -6.02
C LEU A 42 17.79 1.53 -5.07
N LYS A 43 17.62 1.77 -3.76
CA LYS A 43 17.56 0.70 -2.74
C LYS A 43 16.12 0.30 -2.39
N TYR A 44 15.17 1.16 -2.71
CA TYR A 44 13.75 0.99 -2.45
C TYR A 44 12.96 1.53 -3.65
N VAL A 45 11.94 0.80 -4.07
CA VAL A 45 11.00 1.25 -5.11
C VAL A 45 9.57 0.99 -4.68
N VAL A 46 8.69 1.96 -4.93
CA VAL A 46 7.24 1.79 -4.79
C VAL A 46 6.65 1.61 -6.19
N LEU A 47 5.97 0.48 -6.39
CA LEU A 47 5.12 0.22 -7.54
C LEU A 47 3.68 0.51 -7.16
N THR A 48 2.91 1.02 -8.10
CA THR A 48 1.46 1.15 -7.99
C THR A 48 0.86 0.90 -9.35
N SER A 49 -0.42 0.54 -9.43
CA SER A 49 -1.13 0.42 -10.69
C SER A 49 -2.47 1.15 -10.67
N VAL A 50 -3.07 1.28 -11.85
CA VAL A 50 -4.51 1.56 -11.97
C VAL A 50 -5.34 0.30 -11.68
N ASP A 51 -6.64 0.44 -11.44
CA ASP A 51 -7.56 -0.69 -11.46
C ASP A 51 -7.82 -1.16 -12.90
N ARG A 52 -7.85 -2.48 -13.10
CA ARG A 52 -8.07 -3.16 -14.37
C ARG A 52 -9.21 -4.19 -14.27
N ASP A 53 -10.40 -3.71 -13.92
CA ASP A 53 -11.59 -4.57 -13.82
C ASP A 53 -12.01 -5.18 -15.18
N ASP A 54 -11.38 -4.76 -16.28
CA ASP A 54 -11.52 -5.36 -17.61
C ASP A 54 -10.73 -6.67 -17.77
N LEU A 55 -9.81 -6.96 -16.85
CA LEU A 55 -9.01 -8.19 -16.83
C LEU A 55 -9.56 -9.19 -15.80
N PRO A 56 -9.53 -10.51 -16.11
CA PRO A 56 -10.05 -11.54 -15.20
C PRO A 56 -9.37 -11.58 -13.82
N ASP A 57 -8.08 -11.24 -13.74
CA ASP A 57 -7.28 -11.23 -12.51
C ASP A 57 -7.07 -9.82 -11.94
N GLY A 58 -7.76 -8.81 -12.49
CA GLY A 58 -7.57 -7.41 -12.11
C GLY A 58 -6.15 -6.86 -12.38
N GLY A 59 -5.33 -7.55 -13.16
CA GLY A 59 -3.93 -7.19 -13.43
C GLY A 59 -2.91 -7.73 -12.41
N ALA A 60 -3.32 -8.59 -11.48
CA ALA A 60 -2.44 -9.16 -10.46
C ALA A 60 -1.20 -9.87 -11.05
N ALA A 61 -1.38 -10.66 -12.11
CA ALA A 61 -0.28 -11.35 -12.78
C ALA A 61 0.74 -10.38 -13.39
N HIS A 62 0.27 -9.22 -13.86
CA HIS A 62 1.13 -8.19 -14.45
C HIS A 62 2.01 -7.50 -13.38
N ILE A 63 1.41 -7.17 -12.24
CA ILE A 63 2.13 -6.63 -11.08
C ILE A 63 3.16 -7.66 -10.59
N ALA A 64 2.74 -8.92 -10.41
CA ALA A 64 3.60 -10.01 -9.97
C ALA A 64 4.78 -10.27 -10.93
N ALA A 65 4.54 -10.21 -12.25
CA ALA A 65 5.61 -10.32 -13.25
C ALA A 65 6.63 -9.17 -13.14
N THR A 66 6.15 -7.96 -12.87
CA THR A 66 7.02 -6.78 -12.68
C THR A 66 7.88 -6.92 -11.41
N VAL A 67 7.29 -7.37 -10.30
CA VAL A 67 8.03 -7.64 -9.06
C VAL A 67 9.12 -8.68 -9.28
N ARG A 68 8.80 -9.82 -9.94
CA ARG A 68 9.79 -10.85 -10.26
C ARG A 68 10.93 -10.32 -11.14
N ALA A 69 10.60 -9.52 -12.16
CA ALA A 69 11.59 -8.91 -13.04
C ALA A 69 12.54 -7.97 -12.26
N LEU A 70 12.00 -7.16 -11.35
CA LEU A 70 12.80 -6.29 -10.48
C LEU A 70 13.73 -7.07 -9.55
N LYS A 71 13.21 -8.11 -8.89
CA LYS A 71 14.01 -8.97 -8.00
C LYS A 71 15.09 -9.74 -8.74
N ALA A 72 14.83 -10.15 -9.99
CA ALA A 72 15.83 -10.79 -10.84
C ALA A 72 16.92 -9.81 -11.28
N ALA A 73 16.54 -8.58 -11.65
CA ALA A 73 17.50 -7.55 -12.08
C ALA A 73 18.34 -6.99 -10.91
N GLN A 74 17.75 -6.86 -9.72
CA GLN A 74 18.41 -6.31 -8.54
C GLN A 74 17.91 -7.00 -7.25
N PRO A 75 18.54 -8.12 -6.84
CA PRO A 75 18.06 -8.93 -5.70
C PRO A 75 17.93 -8.20 -4.36
N ASP A 76 18.80 -7.21 -4.12
CA ASP A 76 18.82 -6.41 -2.88
C ASP A 76 17.83 -5.24 -2.87
N LEU A 77 17.17 -4.96 -4.01
CA LEU A 77 16.16 -3.90 -4.11
C LEU A 77 14.95 -4.24 -3.24
N LEU A 78 14.58 -3.34 -2.33
CA LEU A 78 13.31 -3.44 -1.62
C LEU A 78 12.17 -2.96 -2.52
N VAL A 79 11.10 -3.75 -2.60
CA VAL A 79 9.96 -3.50 -3.46
C VAL A 79 8.70 -3.39 -2.60
N GLU A 80 8.09 -2.21 -2.60
CA GLU A 80 6.75 -1.97 -2.09
C GLU A 80 5.76 -2.00 -3.26
N ALA A 81 4.67 -2.77 -3.14
CA ALA A 81 3.58 -2.74 -4.10
C ALA A 81 2.32 -2.16 -3.46
N LEU A 82 1.90 -0.98 -3.92
CA LEU A 82 0.59 -0.40 -3.66
C LEU A 82 -0.40 -0.96 -4.68
N VAL A 83 -1.24 -1.88 -4.23
CA VAL A 83 -2.12 -2.67 -5.11
C VAL A 83 -3.58 -2.23 -5.04
N PRO A 84 -4.34 -2.45 -6.13
CA PRO A 84 -5.81 -2.46 -6.11
C PRO A 84 -6.38 -3.47 -5.10
N ASP A 85 -7.69 -3.45 -4.90
CA ASP A 85 -8.39 -4.48 -4.12
C ASP A 85 -8.67 -5.78 -4.90
N PHE A 86 -8.38 -5.79 -6.21
CA PHE A 86 -8.66 -6.87 -7.15
C PHE A 86 -10.12 -7.38 -7.10
N GLY A 87 -11.06 -6.51 -6.73
CA GLY A 87 -12.47 -6.87 -6.56
C GLY A 87 -12.71 -7.89 -5.44
N GLY A 88 -11.81 -7.96 -4.44
CA GLY A 88 -11.87 -8.94 -3.36
C GLY A 88 -11.31 -10.31 -3.74
N SER A 89 -10.72 -10.48 -4.92
CA SER A 89 -10.09 -11.74 -5.35
C SER A 89 -8.68 -11.96 -4.75
N GLY A 90 -8.11 -13.16 -4.96
CA GLY A 90 -6.77 -13.59 -4.52
C GLY A 90 -5.57 -12.88 -5.18
N GLY A 91 -5.78 -11.73 -5.82
CA GLY A 91 -4.74 -11.03 -6.59
C GLY A 91 -3.60 -10.49 -5.72
N ALA A 92 -3.88 -10.09 -4.47
CA ALA A 92 -2.86 -9.55 -3.58
C ALA A 92 -1.86 -10.63 -3.15
N GLU A 93 -2.33 -11.85 -2.90
CA GLU A 93 -1.53 -13.02 -2.54
C GLU A 93 -0.57 -13.39 -3.68
N ALA A 94 -1.03 -13.35 -4.93
CA ALA A 94 -0.16 -13.58 -6.09
C ALA A 94 0.98 -12.55 -6.21
N VAL A 95 0.75 -11.30 -5.78
CA VAL A 95 1.77 -10.24 -5.74
C VAL A 95 2.74 -10.47 -4.57
N VAL A 96 2.24 -10.95 -3.42
CA VAL A 96 3.07 -11.35 -2.27
C VAL A 96 4.02 -12.49 -2.65
N GLU A 97 3.50 -13.53 -3.28
CA GLU A 97 4.28 -14.68 -3.76
C GLU A 97 5.38 -14.29 -4.77
N ALA A 98 5.22 -13.16 -5.46
CA ALA A 98 6.24 -12.62 -6.34
C ALA A 98 7.47 -12.04 -5.61
N GLY A 99 7.38 -11.86 -4.29
CA GLY A 99 8.51 -11.48 -3.44
C GLY A 99 8.57 -10.00 -3.07
N VAL A 100 7.44 -9.30 -2.95
CA VAL A 100 7.43 -7.93 -2.40
C VAL A 100 7.89 -7.92 -0.93
N ASP A 101 8.47 -6.81 -0.49
CA ASP A 101 8.90 -6.61 0.90
C ASP A 101 7.82 -5.91 1.73
N VAL A 102 7.03 -5.05 1.07
CA VAL A 102 5.88 -4.35 1.64
C VAL A 102 4.73 -4.46 0.65
N LEU A 103 3.54 -4.83 1.13
CA LEU A 103 2.33 -4.73 0.34
C LEU A 103 1.41 -3.67 0.95
N ALA A 104 1.10 -2.66 0.15
CA ALA A 104 0.22 -1.58 0.53
C ALA A 104 -1.15 -1.73 -0.17
N HIS A 105 -2.21 -1.49 0.57
CA HIS A 105 -3.54 -1.27 0.02
C HIS A 105 -4.24 -0.19 0.84
N ASN A 106 -4.65 0.90 0.20
CA ASN A 106 -5.18 2.06 0.90
C ASN A 106 -6.69 1.94 1.12
N VAL A 107 -7.11 2.11 2.36
CA VAL A 107 -8.53 2.30 2.72
C VAL A 107 -9.03 3.69 2.35
N GLU A 108 -8.12 4.66 2.20
CA GLU A 108 -8.29 6.05 1.76
C GLU A 108 -9.12 6.96 2.67
N THR A 109 -10.18 6.47 3.29
CA THR A 109 -11.05 7.25 4.18
C THR A 109 -11.81 6.33 5.16
N VAL A 110 -12.53 6.93 6.10
CA VAL A 110 -13.32 6.22 7.12
C VAL A 110 -14.52 5.46 6.51
N PRO A 111 -15.06 4.42 7.17
CA PRO A 111 -16.13 3.58 6.63
C PRO A 111 -17.34 4.33 6.05
N ARG A 112 -17.84 5.37 6.74
CA ARG A 112 -18.99 6.17 6.30
C ARG A 112 -18.77 6.83 4.94
N LEU A 113 -17.54 7.24 4.64
CA LEU A 113 -17.21 8.06 3.48
C LEU A 113 -16.77 7.26 2.26
N GLN A 114 -16.62 5.94 2.38
CA GLN A 114 -16.14 5.05 1.31
C GLN A 114 -16.84 5.33 -0.04
N ARG A 115 -18.17 5.30 -0.08
CA ARG A 115 -18.96 5.54 -1.30
C ARG A 115 -18.92 6.98 -1.80
N ALA A 116 -18.66 7.94 -0.91
CA ALA A 116 -18.57 9.36 -1.26
C ALA A 116 -17.19 9.73 -1.82
N VAL A 117 -16.14 8.99 -1.46
CA VAL A 117 -14.74 9.28 -1.79
C VAL A 117 -14.21 8.36 -2.88
N ARG A 118 -14.47 7.05 -2.77
CA ARG A 118 -13.94 6.00 -3.66
C ARG A 118 -14.98 5.55 -4.68
N ASP A 119 -14.54 4.80 -5.69
CA ASP A 119 -15.44 4.14 -6.63
C ASP A 119 -16.37 3.17 -5.89
N ARG A 120 -17.62 3.03 -6.34
CA ARG A 120 -18.64 2.17 -5.71
C ARG A 120 -18.25 0.69 -5.57
N ARG A 121 -17.24 0.24 -6.32
CA ARG A 121 -16.69 -1.13 -6.24
C ARG A 121 -15.71 -1.33 -5.09
N ALA A 122 -15.18 -0.24 -4.52
CA ALA A 122 -14.31 -0.27 -3.37
C ALA A 122 -15.11 -0.02 -2.09
N ASN A 123 -14.78 -0.72 -1.02
CA ASN A 123 -15.38 -0.53 0.30
C ASN A 123 -14.36 -0.86 1.41
N TRP A 124 -14.71 -0.50 2.64
CA TRP A 124 -13.82 -0.66 3.79
C TRP A 124 -13.51 -2.14 4.06
N ASP A 125 -14.53 -2.99 4.18
CA ASP A 125 -14.36 -4.39 4.59
C ASP A 125 -13.52 -5.17 3.57
N GLN A 126 -13.77 -4.97 2.28
CA GLN A 126 -12.96 -5.55 1.20
C GLN A 126 -11.50 -5.08 1.27
N SER A 127 -11.26 -3.80 1.55
CA SER A 127 -9.91 -3.26 1.68
C SER A 127 -9.16 -3.83 2.88
N ILE A 128 -9.84 -4.03 4.01
CA ILE A 128 -9.27 -4.68 5.20
C ILE A 128 -8.99 -6.16 4.92
N GLU A 129 -9.91 -6.85 4.25
CA GLU A 129 -9.76 -8.27 3.90
C GLU A 129 -8.53 -8.50 3.01
N VAL A 130 -8.25 -7.61 2.05
CA VAL A 130 -7.03 -7.68 1.22
C VAL A 130 -5.76 -7.69 2.09
N LEU A 131 -5.67 -6.78 3.07
CA LEU A 131 -4.51 -6.70 3.97
C LEU A 131 -4.43 -7.92 4.90
N GLY A 132 -5.58 -8.41 5.39
CA GLY A 132 -5.67 -9.60 6.22
C GLY A 132 -5.24 -10.88 5.48
N ARG A 133 -5.67 -11.05 4.22
CA ARG A 133 -5.28 -12.20 3.38
C ARG A 133 -3.78 -12.20 3.09
N VAL A 134 -3.19 -11.02 2.86
CA VAL A 134 -1.74 -10.87 2.69
C VAL A 134 -0.98 -11.30 3.94
N LYS A 135 -1.43 -10.88 5.13
CA LYS A 135 -0.85 -11.31 6.41
C LYS A 135 -0.94 -12.82 6.61
N ALA A 136 -2.09 -13.42 6.27
CA ALA A 136 -2.28 -14.86 6.38
C ALA A 136 -1.38 -15.64 5.40
N ALA A 137 -1.23 -15.15 4.16
CA ALA A 137 -0.43 -15.80 3.12
C ALA A 137 1.08 -15.66 3.35
N SER A 138 1.55 -14.52 3.84
CA SER A 138 2.97 -14.28 4.14
C SER A 138 3.15 -13.38 5.37
N PRO A 139 3.20 -13.98 6.59
CA PRO A 139 3.32 -13.23 7.84
C PRO A 139 4.56 -12.32 7.93
N GLY A 140 5.59 -12.60 7.13
CA GLY A 140 6.82 -11.81 7.09
C GLY A 140 6.73 -10.52 6.29
N VAL A 141 5.73 -10.38 5.41
CA VAL A 141 5.53 -9.16 4.60
C VAL A 141 4.85 -8.09 5.45
N LEU A 142 5.36 -6.86 5.33
CA LEU A 142 4.74 -5.71 5.99
C LEU A 142 3.51 -5.27 5.22
N THR A 143 2.40 -5.06 5.92
CA THR A 143 1.19 -4.46 5.36
C THR A 143 1.13 -2.97 5.66
N LYS A 144 0.67 -2.21 4.68
CA LYS A 144 0.63 -0.75 4.75
C LYS A 144 -0.68 -0.20 4.21
N THR A 145 -1.14 0.89 4.79
CA THR A 145 -2.30 1.61 4.30
C THR A 145 -2.15 3.12 4.44
N SER A 146 -3.13 3.84 3.90
CA SER A 146 -3.22 5.29 3.97
C SER A 146 -4.65 5.74 4.26
N LEU A 147 -4.76 6.82 5.03
CA LEU A 147 -5.97 7.64 5.19
C LEU A 147 -5.68 9.05 4.68
N MET A 148 -6.55 9.55 3.81
CA MET A 148 -6.59 10.97 3.49
C MET A 148 -7.53 11.67 4.47
N LEU A 149 -7.05 12.78 5.04
CA LEU A 149 -7.82 13.64 5.93
C LEU A 149 -8.32 14.89 5.21
N GLY A 150 -9.37 15.51 5.73
CA GLY A 150 -10.02 16.68 5.16
C GLY A 150 -11.07 16.36 4.11
N VAL A 151 -11.61 15.13 4.10
CA VAL A 151 -12.69 14.69 3.18
C VAL A 151 -14.06 14.60 3.85
N GLY A 152 -14.17 15.04 5.10
CA GLY A 152 -15.42 15.15 5.87
C GLY A 152 -15.54 14.12 7.00
N GLU A 153 -14.45 13.44 7.33
CA GLU A 153 -14.35 12.53 8.46
C GLU A 153 -14.27 13.31 9.78
N SER A 154 -14.81 12.74 10.86
CA SER A 154 -14.63 13.29 12.21
C SER A 154 -13.44 12.63 12.92
N VAL A 155 -12.91 13.32 13.93
CA VAL A 155 -11.87 12.78 14.84
C VAL A 155 -12.23 11.41 15.39
N ALA A 156 -13.49 11.19 15.78
CA ALA A 156 -13.95 9.91 16.30
C ALA A 156 -13.89 8.79 15.25
N GLU A 157 -14.20 9.12 13.99
CA GLU A 157 -14.16 8.16 12.88
C GLU A 157 -12.72 7.83 12.46
N VAL A 158 -11.80 8.81 12.51
CA VAL A 158 -10.37 8.55 12.26
C VAL A 158 -9.80 7.61 13.32
N ARG A 159 -10.12 7.85 14.60
CA ARG A 159 -9.73 6.97 15.71
C ARG A 159 -10.30 5.55 15.57
N ASP A 160 -11.58 5.43 15.22
CA ASP A 160 -12.21 4.12 14.94
C ASP A 160 -11.52 3.42 13.76
N ALA A 161 -11.22 4.14 12.69
CA ALA A 161 -10.49 3.62 11.55
C ALA A 161 -9.09 3.09 11.94
N LEU A 162 -8.31 3.85 12.71
CA LEU A 162 -7.00 3.42 13.21
C LEU A 162 -7.10 2.18 14.11
N THR A 163 -8.10 2.13 14.99
CA THR A 163 -8.36 0.98 15.87
C THR A 163 -8.66 -0.28 15.05
N ARG A 164 -9.51 -0.17 14.03
CA ARG A 164 -9.85 -1.29 13.13
C ARG A 164 -8.67 -1.75 12.28
N LEU A 165 -7.86 -0.80 11.80
CA LEU A 165 -6.64 -1.11 11.06
C LEU A 165 -5.65 -1.90 11.93
N ARG A 166 -5.48 -1.54 13.20
CA ARG A 166 -4.66 -2.34 14.13
C ARG A 166 -5.28 -3.69 14.47
N ALA A 167 -6.59 -3.76 14.64
CA ALA A 167 -7.28 -5.03 14.87
C ALA A 167 -7.10 -6.01 13.68
N ALA A 168 -6.89 -5.49 12.48
CA ALA A 168 -6.55 -6.26 11.27
C ALA A 168 -5.04 -6.48 11.09
N ASP A 169 -4.23 -6.19 12.11
CA ASP A 169 -2.76 -6.30 12.12
C ASP A 169 -2.05 -5.56 10.99
N VAL A 170 -2.53 -4.36 10.62
CA VAL A 170 -1.86 -3.52 9.62
C VAL A 170 -0.60 -2.89 10.22
N ASP A 171 0.60 -3.20 9.71
CA ASP A 171 1.86 -2.73 10.33
C ASP A 171 2.06 -1.23 10.20
N VAL A 172 1.70 -0.65 9.06
CA VAL A 172 2.06 0.73 8.70
C VAL A 172 0.84 1.54 8.31
N VAL A 173 0.72 2.76 8.85
CA VAL A 173 -0.32 3.71 8.45
C VAL A 173 0.28 5.05 8.08
N THR A 174 -0.27 5.67 7.04
CA THR A 174 0.04 7.03 6.65
C THR A 174 -1.22 7.90 6.70
N LEU A 175 -1.10 9.13 7.21
CA LEU A 175 -2.19 10.10 7.29
C LEU A 175 -1.75 11.37 6.56
N GLY A 176 -2.44 11.72 5.48
CA GLY A 176 -2.09 12.87 4.63
C GLY A 176 -3.28 13.77 4.36
N GLN A 177 -3.05 15.07 4.16
CA GLN A 177 -4.12 15.98 3.73
C GLN A 177 -4.59 15.63 2.31
N TYR A 178 -5.90 15.54 2.13
CA TYR A 178 -6.50 15.50 0.80
C TYR A 178 -6.25 16.82 0.06
N LEU A 179 -5.52 16.73 -1.05
CA LEU A 179 -5.34 17.85 -1.98
C LEU A 179 -6.20 17.62 -3.21
N ARG A 180 -7.21 18.48 -3.39
CA ARG A 180 -8.12 18.43 -4.51
C ARG A 180 -7.39 18.63 -5.84
N PRO A 181 -7.38 17.66 -6.78
CA PRO A 181 -6.62 17.78 -8.02
C PRO A 181 -7.17 18.85 -8.97
N THR A 182 -8.50 18.90 -9.13
CA THR A 182 -9.18 19.89 -9.97
C THR A 182 -10.54 20.25 -9.40
N PRO A 183 -11.18 21.36 -9.85
CA PRO A 183 -12.54 21.73 -9.41
C PRO A 183 -13.65 20.71 -9.71
N LYS A 184 -13.38 19.63 -10.46
CA LYS A 184 -14.33 18.54 -10.72
C LYS A 184 -14.28 17.42 -9.67
N HIS A 185 -13.18 17.33 -8.92
CA HIS A 185 -12.99 16.30 -7.89
C HIS A 185 -13.71 16.67 -6.59
N LEU A 186 -13.75 15.73 -5.64
CA LEU A 186 -14.26 15.93 -4.29
C LEU A 186 -13.77 17.26 -3.69
N LYS A 187 -14.61 17.96 -2.93
CA LYS A 187 -14.19 19.20 -2.27
C LYS A 187 -13.32 18.84 -1.06
N VAL A 188 -12.39 19.73 -0.73
CA VAL A 188 -11.75 19.68 0.59
C VAL A 188 -12.79 20.20 1.57
N GLU A 189 -13.15 19.38 2.56
CA GLU A 189 -14.07 19.76 3.63
C GLU A 189 -13.33 20.49 4.75
N GLU A 190 -12.09 20.06 5.03
CA GLU A 190 -11.26 20.65 6.08
C GLU A 190 -9.77 20.66 5.69
N TRP A 191 -9.07 21.71 6.10
CA TRP A 191 -7.62 21.81 6.08
C TRP A 191 -7.08 21.48 7.46
N VAL A 192 -6.64 20.24 7.63
CA VAL A 192 -6.24 19.70 8.93
C VAL A 192 -4.99 20.41 9.44
N PRO A 193 -4.97 20.93 10.68
CA PRO A 193 -3.79 21.57 11.25
C PRO A 193 -2.60 20.60 11.35
N PRO A 194 -1.35 21.05 11.10
CA PRO A 194 -0.15 20.21 11.25
C PRO A 194 -0.05 19.47 12.60
N SER A 195 -0.45 20.14 13.68
CA SER A 195 -0.44 19.58 15.05
C SER A 195 -1.38 18.39 15.24
N GLU A 196 -2.44 18.27 14.44
CA GLU A 196 -3.35 17.14 14.47
C GLU A 196 -2.71 15.90 13.82
N PHE A 197 -1.93 16.07 12.74
CA PHE A 197 -1.16 14.97 12.18
C PHE A 197 -0.14 14.41 13.18
N ASP A 198 0.53 15.27 13.94
CA ASP A 198 1.45 14.84 15.00
C ASP A 198 0.71 14.06 16.11
N ALA A 199 -0.52 14.47 16.43
CA ALA A 199 -1.36 13.75 17.39
C ALA A 199 -1.75 12.36 16.85
N TRP A 200 -2.13 12.26 15.58
CA TRP A 200 -2.46 10.98 14.94
C TRP A 200 -1.28 10.03 14.86
N VAL A 201 -0.06 10.53 14.60
CA VAL A 201 1.16 9.70 14.62
C VAL A 201 1.39 9.12 16.00
N ARG A 202 1.37 9.95 17.06
CA ARG A 202 1.53 9.47 18.44
C ARG A 202 0.46 8.47 18.84
N GLU A 203 -0.78 8.72 18.44
CA GLU A 203 -1.90 7.82 18.73
C GLU A 203 -1.73 6.47 18.02
N ALA A 204 -1.36 6.48 16.73
CA ALA A 204 -1.07 5.27 15.98
C ALA A 204 0.12 4.48 16.57
N GLU A 205 1.21 5.15 16.93
CA GLU A 205 2.35 4.52 17.61
C GLU A 205 1.92 3.89 18.94
N ALA A 206 1.10 4.57 19.73
CA ALA A 206 0.55 4.04 20.98
C ALA A 206 -0.38 2.84 20.78
N MET A 207 -1.07 2.75 19.64
CA MET A 207 -1.88 1.58 19.24
C MET A 207 -1.03 0.42 18.71
N GLY A 208 0.29 0.60 18.59
CA GLY A 208 1.23 -0.45 18.19
C GLY A 208 1.37 -0.64 16.68
N PHE A 209 1.11 0.39 15.86
CA PHE A 209 1.61 0.38 14.48
C PHE A 209 3.14 0.30 14.50
N ALA A 210 3.74 -0.52 13.64
CA ALA A 210 5.19 -0.61 13.51
C ALA A 210 5.79 0.70 12.97
N TYR A 211 5.03 1.43 12.16
CA TYR A 211 5.37 2.77 11.69
C TYR A 211 4.11 3.58 11.41
N ALA A 212 4.13 4.86 11.79
CA ALA A 212 3.12 5.82 11.42
C ALA A 212 3.77 7.07 10.84
N ALA A 213 3.17 7.66 9.80
CA ALA A 213 3.57 8.97 9.30
C ALA A 213 2.35 9.85 9.08
N GLY A 214 2.44 11.10 9.53
CA GLY A 214 1.37 12.09 9.45
C GLY A 214 1.90 13.41 8.94
N GLY A 215 1.18 14.06 8.03
CA GLY A 215 1.46 15.45 7.68
C GLY A 215 0.74 15.90 6.41
N PRO A 216 0.65 17.21 6.16
CA PRO A 216 -0.10 17.74 5.01
C PRO A 216 0.38 17.20 3.65
N LEU A 217 1.69 16.97 3.52
CA LEU A 217 2.31 16.47 2.29
C LEU A 217 2.67 14.98 2.34
N VAL A 218 2.31 14.28 3.43
CA VAL A 218 2.51 12.82 3.50
C VAL A 218 1.64 12.14 2.46
N ARG A 219 2.22 11.15 1.79
CA ARG A 219 1.58 10.28 0.79
C ARG A 219 1.94 8.84 1.13
N SER A 220 1.21 7.89 0.53
CA SER A 220 1.52 6.48 0.67
C SER A 220 2.98 6.16 0.33
N SER A 221 3.57 6.81 -0.68
CA SER A 221 4.99 6.65 -1.07
C SER A 221 5.96 7.65 -0.41
N TYR A 222 5.64 8.18 0.79
CA TYR A 222 6.49 9.18 1.43
C TYR A 222 7.85 8.61 1.89
N ARG A 223 8.94 9.24 1.41
CA ARG A 223 10.33 8.77 1.52
C ARG A 223 10.84 8.51 2.94
N ALA A 224 10.36 9.25 3.96
CA ALA A 224 10.77 8.99 5.34
C ALA A 224 10.32 7.59 5.81
N GLY A 225 9.17 7.11 5.31
CA GLY A 225 8.71 5.75 5.55
C GLY A 225 9.60 4.71 4.89
N GLU A 226 10.13 4.99 3.69
CA GLU A 226 11.01 4.05 2.97
C GLU A 226 12.30 3.76 3.75
N LEU A 227 12.92 4.79 4.34
CA LEU A 227 14.13 4.61 5.16
C LEU A 227 13.84 3.80 6.42
N PHE A 228 12.74 4.07 7.12
CA PHE A 228 12.37 3.30 8.30
C PHE A 228 12.06 1.85 7.95
N LEU A 229 11.28 1.62 6.89
CA LEU A 229 10.93 0.28 6.42
C LEU A 229 12.17 -0.48 5.96
N GLU A 230 13.12 0.17 5.28
CA GLU A 230 14.41 -0.43 4.93
C GLU A 230 15.16 -0.94 6.16
N HIS A 231 15.24 -0.14 7.22
CA HIS A 231 15.89 -0.55 8.48
C HIS A 231 15.11 -1.69 9.16
N LEU A 232 13.78 -1.62 9.22
CA LEU A 232 12.93 -2.63 9.84
C LEU A 232 13.05 -3.99 9.11
N ILE A 233 12.96 -3.98 7.78
CA ILE A 233 13.03 -5.19 6.94
C ILE A 233 14.41 -5.81 7.05
N ARG A 234 15.48 -5.01 6.94
CA ARG A 234 16.85 -5.52 7.08
C ARG A 234 17.12 -6.04 8.49
N GLY A 235 16.61 -5.37 9.51
CA GLY A 235 16.66 -5.83 10.89
C GLY A 235 16.00 -7.20 11.06
N ARG A 236 14.75 -7.37 10.59
CA ARG A 236 14.02 -8.66 10.64
C ARG A 236 14.73 -9.77 9.88
N ARG A 237 15.32 -9.47 8.71
CA ARG A 237 16.11 -10.45 7.94
C ARG A 237 17.36 -10.90 8.69
N ALA A 238 18.07 -9.98 9.34
CA ALA A 238 19.27 -10.31 10.11
C ALA A 238 18.95 -11.23 11.30
N THR A 239 17.88 -10.96 12.05
CA THR A 239 17.42 -11.85 13.13
C THR A 239 17.00 -13.23 12.62
N ALA A 240 16.22 -13.29 11.54
CA ALA A 240 15.77 -14.56 10.97
C ALA A 240 16.92 -15.43 10.39
N VAL A 241 18.04 -14.81 9.99
CA VAL A 241 19.26 -15.53 9.59
C VAL A 241 20.02 -16.02 10.83
N ALA A 242 20.13 -15.20 11.88
CA ALA A 242 20.77 -15.58 13.13
C ALA A 242 20.06 -16.76 13.81
N GLU A 243 18.73 -16.77 13.83
CA GLU A 243 17.93 -17.87 14.39
C GLU A 243 18.07 -19.17 13.59
N ARG A 244 18.25 -19.09 12.26
CA ARG A 244 18.50 -20.26 11.40
C ARG A 244 19.93 -20.76 11.42
N GLY A 245 20.88 -19.92 11.81
CA GLY A 245 22.30 -20.27 11.97
C GLY A 245 22.69 -20.69 13.39
N ALA A 246 21.80 -20.53 14.38
CA ALA A 246 22.02 -21.01 15.73
C ALA A 246 22.02 -22.55 15.74
N PRO A 247 23.09 -23.22 16.23
CA PRO A 247 23.07 -24.67 16.35
C PRO A 247 21.92 -25.06 17.28
N ALA A 248 21.12 -26.05 16.87
CA ALA A 248 20.13 -26.64 17.74
C ALA A 248 20.84 -27.14 19.00
N VAL A 249 20.69 -26.42 20.11
CA VAL A 249 21.19 -26.88 21.41
C VAL A 249 20.35 -28.10 21.73
N ALA A 250 20.92 -29.28 21.47
CA ALA A 250 20.33 -30.54 21.88
C ALA A 250 20.09 -30.46 23.38
N ALA A 251 18.81 -30.47 23.78
CA ALA A 251 18.43 -30.57 25.17
C ALA A 251 18.90 -31.92 25.69
N ALA A 252 20.02 -31.92 26.40
CA ALA A 252 20.48 -33.03 27.20
C ALA A 252 19.85 -32.90 28.60
N ALA A 253 18.82 -33.70 28.85
CA ALA A 253 18.42 -34.22 30.17
C ALA A 253 17.47 -35.40 29.99
#